data_AF-A0A5D6VGS5-F1
#
_entry.id   AF-A0A5D6VGS5-F1
#
_cell.length_a   1.000
_cell.length_b   1.000
_cell.length_c   1.000
_cell.angle_alpha   90.00
_cell.angle_beta   90.00
_cell.angle_gamma   90.00
#
_symmetry.space_group_name_H-M   'P 1'
#
loop_
_entity.id
_entity.type
_entity.pdbx_description
1 polymer ?
#
loop_
_entity_poly.entity_id
_entity_poly.type
_entity_poly.pdbx_seq_one_letter_code
_entity_poly.pdbx_strand_id
1 'polypeptide(L)'
;VPPPVPGRPKVCGSTNFHSRSLNSWRRSMPLSYDHCPHSLVGRSRLDTFIKEYFTRHSFQAMDTESFVAYLRHELLDAEPGLEEKLNLQAWLNKPGIPAGAPPVHSTRFEAVEAARQAWLAGTPAADLSTAAWSSHEWVHFLQGLPALLSSVQLAELDAAFGFTHSGNNEILAAWFPHALAGNSPSVTEALEKFLTHVGRRKFLVPLYKALLAAPNGRHRAQAVYAQARPNYHSVARGTLDELVGPPR
;
A
#
# COMPACT_ATOMS: atom_id res chain seq x y z
N VAL A 1 34.52 -23.38 37.89
CA VAL A 1 33.22 -23.52 37.20
C VAL A 1 32.14 -22.95 38.11
N PRO A 2 31.58 -21.75 37.85
CA PRO A 2 30.44 -21.25 38.61
C PRO A 2 29.12 -21.82 38.04
N PRO A 3 28.07 -21.98 38.86
CA PRO A 3 26.83 -22.64 38.47
C PRO A 3 25.94 -21.76 37.55
N PRO A 4 25.00 -22.37 36.80
CA PRO A 4 24.18 -21.64 35.84
C PRO A 4 23.09 -20.81 36.53
N VAL A 5 22.92 -19.58 36.05
CA VAL A 5 21.83 -18.66 36.45
C VAL A 5 20.52 -19.12 35.77
N PRO A 6 19.37 -19.18 36.49
CA PRO A 6 18.10 -19.58 35.89
C PRO A 6 17.60 -18.53 34.88
N GLY A 7 17.11 -19.02 33.74
CA GLY A 7 16.65 -18.20 32.62
C GLY A 7 15.44 -17.33 32.96
N ARG A 8 15.47 -16.07 32.49
CA ARG A 8 14.30 -15.18 32.50
C ARG A 8 13.22 -15.70 31.54
N PRO A 9 11.93 -15.60 31.90
CA PRO A 9 10.84 -15.98 31.01
C PRO A 9 10.81 -15.07 29.78
N LYS A 10 10.71 -15.68 28.59
CA LYS A 10 10.49 -14.97 27.33
C LYS A 10 9.10 -14.34 27.36
N VAL A 11 9.04 -13.02 27.51
CA VAL A 11 7.86 -12.24 27.17
C VAL A 11 7.67 -12.36 25.66
N CYS A 12 6.64 -13.08 25.22
CA CYS A 12 6.16 -13.05 23.83
C CYS A 12 5.56 -11.66 23.56
N GLY A 13 6.42 -10.66 23.32
CA GLY A 13 6.00 -9.43 22.66
C GLY A 13 5.59 -9.77 21.24
N SER A 14 4.43 -9.27 20.80
CA SER A 14 4.08 -9.31 19.38
C SER A 14 5.24 -8.70 18.59
N THR A 15 5.84 -9.47 17.70
CA THR A 15 6.94 -8.95 16.90
C THR A 15 6.38 -7.80 16.04
N ASN A 16 6.98 -6.62 16.15
CA ASN A 16 6.61 -5.37 15.46
C ASN A 16 6.42 -5.50 13.92
N PHE A 17 6.72 -6.65 13.32
CA PHE A 17 6.49 -6.95 11.91
C PHE A 17 5.06 -7.41 11.59
N HIS A 18 4.31 -7.91 12.58
CA HIS A 18 2.93 -8.35 12.42
C HIS A 18 1.94 -7.18 12.43
N SER A 19 2.25 -6.11 13.16
CA SER A 19 1.43 -4.89 13.26
C SER A 19 1.69 -3.86 12.16
N ARG A 20 2.69 -4.07 11.29
CA ARG A 20 3.01 -3.14 10.19
C ARG A 20 1.95 -3.19 9.09
N SER A 21 1.06 -2.20 9.12
CA SER A 21 0.09 -1.90 8.07
C SER A 21 0.41 -0.58 7.40
N LEU A 22 0.00 -0.42 6.13
CA LEU A 22 0.03 0.86 5.42
C LEU A 22 -0.87 1.91 6.11
N ASN A 23 -1.76 1.52 7.03
CA ASN A 23 -2.69 2.43 7.70
C ASN A 23 -1.97 3.56 8.46
N SER A 24 -0.83 3.28 9.12
CA SER A 24 -0.05 4.35 9.78
C SER A 24 0.47 5.36 8.76
N TRP A 25 1.03 4.89 7.64
CA TRP A 25 1.56 5.76 6.58
C TRP A 25 0.46 6.55 5.85
N ARG A 26 -0.66 5.91 5.51
CA ARG A 26 -1.78 6.56 4.80
C ARG A 26 -2.51 7.58 5.68
N ARG A 27 -2.60 7.35 7.00
CA ARG A 27 -3.20 8.32 7.93
C ARG A 27 -2.28 9.52 8.19
N SER A 28 -0.96 9.32 8.19
CA SER A 28 0.01 10.39 8.42
C SER A 28 0.34 11.23 7.16
N MET A 29 -0.19 10.88 5.98
CA MET A 29 0.09 11.56 4.70
C MET A 29 -1.17 12.05 3.95
N PRO A 30 -2.02 12.92 4.50
CA PRO A 30 -2.97 13.64 3.65
C PRO A 30 -2.23 14.76 2.92
N LEU A 31 -1.66 14.43 1.76
CA LEU A 31 -1.03 15.37 0.81
C LEU A 31 -1.99 15.63 -0.37
N SER A 32 -2.90 16.58 -0.19
CA SER A 32 -3.53 17.32 -1.29
C SER A 32 -3.94 18.71 -0.84
N TYR A 33 -3.92 19.62 -1.82
CA TYR A 33 -3.56 21.02 -1.66
C TYR A 33 -4.57 21.91 -0.92
N ASP A 34 -5.83 21.51 -0.79
CA ASP A 34 -6.85 22.49 -0.40
C ASP A 34 -7.21 22.50 1.09
N HIS A 35 -7.03 21.40 1.86
CA HIS A 35 -7.56 21.35 3.24
C HIS A 35 -6.67 20.56 4.26
N CYS A 36 -5.37 20.46 3.98
CA CYS A 36 -4.32 19.97 4.89
C CYS A 36 -4.28 20.85 6.17
N PRO A 37 -3.59 20.49 7.29
CA PRO A 37 -3.22 21.47 8.32
C PRO A 37 -2.65 22.79 7.74
N HIS A 38 -2.06 22.77 6.54
CA HIS A 38 -1.72 23.96 5.76
C HIS A 38 -2.87 24.89 5.38
N SER A 39 -4.11 24.45 5.22
CA SER A 39 -5.24 25.35 4.91
C SER A 39 -5.74 26.07 6.15
N LEU A 40 -5.69 25.40 7.30
CA LEU A 40 -6.12 25.95 8.57
C LEU A 40 -5.02 26.80 9.21
N VAL A 41 -3.75 26.42 9.06
CA VAL A 41 -2.59 27.07 9.68
C VAL A 41 -1.77 27.91 8.70
N GLY A 42 -1.89 27.65 7.39
CA GLY A 42 -1.14 28.33 6.33
C GLY A 42 0.16 27.60 5.94
N ARG A 43 0.51 27.62 4.64
CA ARG A 43 1.71 26.97 4.08
C ARG A 43 2.99 27.30 4.85
N SER A 44 3.23 28.61 4.94
CA SER A 44 4.43 29.15 5.54
C SER A 44 4.60 28.73 7.01
N ARG A 45 3.52 28.76 7.80
CA ARG A 45 3.59 28.51 9.25
C ARG A 45 3.90 27.05 9.57
N LEU A 46 3.23 26.11 8.90
CA LEU A 46 3.54 24.69 9.09
C LEU A 46 4.94 24.35 8.56
N ASP A 47 5.38 24.94 7.43
CA ASP A 47 6.73 24.70 6.90
C ASP A 47 7.79 25.20 7.90
N THR A 48 7.56 26.35 8.53
CA THR A 48 8.42 26.86 9.61
C THR A 48 8.40 25.95 10.83
N PHE A 49 7.22 25.54 11.31
CA PHE A 49 7.08 24.58 12.41
C PHE A 49 7.84 23.28 12.15
N ILE A 50 7.71 22.69 10.95
CA ILE A 50 8.41 21.46 10.56
C ILE A 50 9.93 21.66 10.59
N LYS A 51 10.43 22.78 10.05
CA LYS A 51 11.87 23.10 10.05
C LYS A 51 12.40 23.24 11.48
N GLU A 52 11.67 23.96 12.34
CA GLU A 52 12.07 24.17 13.72
C GLU A 52 12.02 22.88 14.53
N TYR A 53 10.99 22.05 14.33
CA TYR A 53 10.89 20.72 14.94
C TYR A 53 12.15 19.88 14.67
N PHE A 54 12.53 19.74 13.39
CA PHE A 54 13.72 18.96 13.03
C PHE A 54 15.02 19.58 13.52
N THR A 55 15.10 20.90 13.61
CA THR A 55 16.28 21.60 14.13
C THR A 55 16.44 21.36 15.63
N ARG A 56 15.37 21.60 16.41
CA ARG A 56 15.37 21.51 17.89
C ARG A 56 15.52 20.08 18.40
N HIS A 57 14.89 19.11 17.72
CA HIS A 57 14.89 17.70 18.13
C HIS A 57 15.84 16.83 17.30
N SER A 58 16.82 17.44 16.63
CA SER A 58 17.85 16.70 15.91
C SER A 58 18.60 15.73 16.84
N PHE A 59 18.77 14.50 16.37
CA PHE A 59 19.46 13.43 17.09
C PHE A 59 18.85 13.05 18.46
N GLN A 60 17.57 13.36 18.68
CA GLN A 60 16.83 13.01 19.90
C GLN A 60 15.69 12.02 19.60
N ALA A 61 15.30 11.27 20.62
CA ALA A 61 14.07 10.48 20.58
C ALA A 61 12.86 11.38 20.88
N MET A 62 11.72 11.05 20.27
CA MET A 62 10.46 11.75 20.48
C MET A 62 9.34 10.72 20.63
N ASP A 63 8.52 10.86 21.67
CA ASP A 63 7.27 10.11 21.84
C ASP A 63 6.06 10.96 21.43
N THR A 64 4.91 10.30 21.31
CA THR A 64 3.67 10.94 20.85
C THR A 64 3.19 12.03 21.81
N GLU A 65 3.31 11.82 23.13
CA GLU A 65 2.80 12.77 24.13
C GLU A 65 3.61 14.07 24.10
N SER A 66 4.93 13.94 24.05
CA SER A 66 5.88 15.05 23.91
C SER A 66 5.69 15.79 22.59
N PHE A 67 5.49 15.07 21.47
CA PHE A 67 5.21 15.69 20.18
C PHE A 67 3.90 16.47 20.18
N VAL A 68 2.84 15.93 20.79
CA VAL A 68 1.54 16.62 20.89
C VAL A 68 1.64 17.86 21.76
N ALA A 69 2.38 17.81 22.87
CA ALA A 69 2.65 18.98 23.70
C ALA A 69 3.40 20.07 22.90
N TYR A 70 4.43 19.70 22.14
CA TYR A 70 5.17 20.61 21.26
C TYR A 70 4.29 21.20 20.15
N LEU A 71 3.49 20.37 19.47
CA LEU A 71 2.55 20.79 18.43
C LEU A 71 1.56 21.82 18.96
N ARG A 72 1.00 21.58 20.16
CA ARG A 72 0.08 22.53 20.81
C ARG A 72 0.77 23.86 21.05
N HIS A 73 1.89 23.82 21.76
CA HIS A 73 2.62 25.02 22.16
C HIS A 73 3.06 25.89 20.97
N GLU A 74 3.65 25.28 19.94
CA GLU A 74 4.28 26.04 18.84
C GLU A 74 3.33 26.35 17.68
N LEU A 75 2.20 25.64 17.57
CA LEU A 75 1.30 25.76 16.42
C LEU A 75 -0.15 26.04 16.79
N LEU A 76 -0.72 25.27 17.71
CA LEU A 76 -2.17 25.27 17.96
C LEU A 76 -2.60 26.36 18.95
N ASP A 77 -1.82 26.59 20.02
CA ASP A 77 -2.14 27.57 21.07
C ASP A 77 -2.12 29.01 20.55
N ALA A 78 -1.40 29.25 19.44
CA ALA A 78 -1.40 30.53 18.73
C ALA A 78 -2.76 30.87 18.09
N GLU A 79 -3.66 29.90 17.90
CA GLU A 79 -4.99 30.11 17.33
C GLU A 79 -6.10 29.41 18.13
N PRO A 80 -6.91 30.16 18.89
CA PRO A 80 -8.04 29.58 19.63
C PRO A 80 -9.01 28.82 18.72
N GLY A 81 -9.37 27.60 19.11
CA GLY A 81 -10.32 26.76 18.39
C GLY A 81 -9.72 25.95 17.22
N LEU A 82 -8.41 26.05 16.97
CA LEU A 82 -7.75 25.34 15.87
C LEU A 82 -7.63 23.83 16.14
N GLU A 83 -7.37 23.42 17.38
CA GLU A 83 -7.26 22.01 17.76
C GLU A 83 -8.59 21.26 17.54
N GLU A 84 -9.71 21.89 17.91
CA GLU A 84 -11.06 21.35 17.72
C GLU A 84 -11.40 21.24 16.23
N LYS A 85 -11.06 22.26 15.43
CA LYS A 85 -11.25 22.24 13.97
C LYS A 85 -10.43 21.13 13.29
N LEU A 86 -9.20 20.90 13.76
CA LEU A 86 -8.35 19.82 13.27
C LEU A 86 -8.84 18.44 13.72
N ASN A 87 -9.64 18.38 14.79
CA ASN A 87 -10.07 17.15 15.43
C ASN A 87 -8.88 16.24 15.80
N LEU A 88 -7.88 16.83 16.48
CA LEU A 88 -6.60 16.17 16.78
C LEU A 88 -6.78 14.82 17.49
N GLN A 89 -7.75 14.73 18.41
CA GLN A 89 -8.06 13.48 19.13
C GLN A 89 -8.52 12.35 18.20
N ALA A 90 -9.27 12.65 17.14
CA ALA A 90 -9.66 11.63 16.17
C ALA A 90 -8.46 11.14 15.35
N TRP A 91 -7.54 12.03 14.97
CA TRP A 91 -6.30 11.64 14.27
C TRP A 91 -5.42 10.73 15.13
N LEU A 92 -5.27 11.04 16.42
CA LEU A 92 -4.41 10.27 17.33
C LEU A 92 -5.04 8.93 17.73
N ASN A 93 -6.31 8.96 18.16
CA ASN A 93 -6.87 7.89 18.99
C ASN A 93 -8.03 7.11 18.35
N LYS A 94 -8.55 7.54 17.19
CA LYS A 94 -9.65 6.83 16.51
C LYS A 94 -9.15 6.04 15.29
N PRO A 95 -9.73 4.86 15.00
CA PRO A 95 -9.44 4.13 13.79
C PRO A 95 -9.99 4.86 12.55
N GLY A 96 -9.38 4.62 11.38
CA GLY A 96 -9.83 5.20 10.11
C GLY A 96 -9.37 6.64 9.88
N ILE A 97 -9.81 7.23 8.77
CA ILE A 97 -9.61 8.66 8.47
C ILE A 97 -10.72 9.43 9.20
N PRO A 98 -10.40 10.46 10.00
CA PRO A 98 -11.43 11.23 10.71
C PRO A 98 -12.47 11.86 9.77
N ALA A 99 -13.71 11.95 10.24
CA ALA A 99 -14.76 12.68 9.55
C ALA A 99 -14.37 14.17 9.41
N GLY A 100 -14.60 14.76 8.24
CA GLY A 100 -14.18 16.12 7.92
C GLY A 100 -12.75 16.25 7.38
N ALA A 101 -11.98 15.16 7.30
CA ALA A 101 -10.75 15.16 6.52
C ALA A 101 -11.10 15.42 5.03
N PRO A 102 -10.34 16.29 4.34
CA PRO A 102 -10.71 16.66 3.00
C PRO A 102 -10.53 15.52 2.01
N PRO A 103 -11.43 15.42 1.02
CA PRO A 103 -11.23 14.51 -0.09
C PRO A 103 -9.97 14.89 -0.88
N VAL A 104 -9.22 13.87 -1.28
CA VAL A 104 -8.07 14.02 -2.18
C VAL A 104 -8.60 14.05 -3.60
N HIS A 105 -8.36 15.15 -4.31
CA HIS A 105 -8.75 15.32 -5.72
C HIS A 105 -7.54 15.28 -6.64
N SER A 106 -7.71 14.68 -7.81
CA SER A 106 -6.69 14.65 -8.87
C SER A 106 -7.37 14.61 -10.23
N THR A 107 -7.20 15.68 -11.01
CA THR A 107 -7.73 15.79 -12.38
C THR A 107 -7.22 14.67 -13.28
N ARG A 108 -5.99 14.19 -13.03
CA ARG A 108 -5.41 13.04 -13.76
C ARG A 108 -6.14 11.73 -13.44
N PHE A 109 -6.48 11.50 -12.17
CA PHE A 109 -7.25 10.30 -11.80
C PHE A 109 -8.72 10.38 -12.21
N GLU A 110 -9.31 11.57 -12.24
CA GLU A 110 -10.65 11.77 -12.82
C GLU A 110 -10.68 11.40 -14.31
N ALA A 111 -9.64 11.76 -15.08
CA ALA A 111 -9.52 11.34 -16.48
C ALA A 111 -9.37 9.81 -16.62
N VAL A 112 -8.59 9.16 -15.74
CA VAL A 112 -8.46 7.70 -15.70
C VAL A 112 -9.78 7.01 -15.36
N GLU A 113 -10.53 7.55 -14.39
CA GLU A 113 -11.86 7.07 -14.03
C GLU A 113 -12.79 7.13 -15.25
N ALA A 114 -12.85 8.27 -15.93
CA ALA A 114 -13.69 8.44 -17.12
C ALA A 114 -13.33 7.42 -18.22
N ALA A 115 -12.03 7.22 -18.48
CA ALA A 115 -11.57 6.22 -19.44
C ALA A 115 -11.95 4.78 -19.03
N ARG A 116 -11.86 4.46 -17.74
CA ARG A 116 -12.28 3.15 -17.21
C ARG A 116 -13.78 2.94 -17.34
N GLN A 117 -14.59 3.95 -17.04
CA GLN A 117 -16.04 3.85 -17.21
C GLN A 117 -16.43 3.71 -18.69
N ALA A 118 -15.74 4.42 -19.60
CA ALA A 118 -15.94 4.24 -21.04
C ALA A 118 -15.63 2.80 -21.48
N TRP A 119 -14.52 2.23 -21.00
CA TRP A 119 -14.18 0.82 -21.27
C TRP A 119 -15.22 -0.16 -20.72
N LEU A 120 -15.68 0.05 -19.48
CA LEU A 120 -16.75 -0.76 -18.88
C LEU A 120 -18.09 -0.64 -19.64
N ALA A 121 -18.33 0.50 -20.30
CA ALA A 121 -19.48 0.73 -21.16
C ALA A 121 -19.33 0.14 -22.58
N GLY A 122 -18.18 -0.47 -22.91
CA GLY A 122 -17.94 -1.18 -24.16
C GLY A 122 -17.04 -0.46 -25.17
N THR A 123 -16.41 0.66 -24.80
CA THR A 123 -15.34 1.24 -25.62
C THR A 123 -14.14 0.30 -25.66
N PRO A 124 -13.61 -0.06 -26.85
CA PRO A 124 -12.43 -0.92 -26.94
C PRO A 124 -11.22 -0.35 -26.20
N ALA A 125 -10.43 -1.20 -25.55
CA ALA A 125 -9.25 -0.80 -24.79
C ALA A 125 -8.23 -0.04 -25.67
N ALA A 126 -8.07 -0.44 -26.93
CA ALA A 126 -7.16 0.21 -27.88
C ALA A 126 -7.56 1.66 -28.22
N ASP A 127 -8.82 2.04 -28.03
CA ASP A 127 -9.34 3.37 -28.33
C ASP A 127 -9.24 4.33 -27.13
N LEU A 128 -8.79 3.85 -25.97
CA LEU A 128 -8.62 4.68 -24.78
C LEU A 128 -7.38 5.58 -24.93
N SER A 129 -7.55 6.88 -24.65
CA SER A 129 -6.44 7.85 -24.65
C SER A 129 -5.56 7.68 -23.41
N THR A 130 -4.58 6.76 -23.53
CA THR A 130 -3.71 6.32 -22.41
C THR A 130 -2.24 6.65 -22.61
N ALA A 131 -1.85 7.20 -23.77
CA ALA A 131 -0.44 7.43 -24.14
C ALA A 131 0.33 8.36 -23.17
N ALA A 132 -0.36 9.29 -22.50
CA ALA A 132 0.23 10.23 -21.55
C ALA A 132 0.22 9.73 -20.09
N TRP A 133 -0.29 8.52 -19.84
CA TRP A 133 -0.44 8.00 -18.48
C TRP A 133 0.91 7.63 -17.87
N SER A 134 1.13 8.12 -16.66
CA SER A 134 2.20 7.67 -15.78
C SER A 134 1.85 6.32 -15.13
N SER A 135 2.82 5.69 -14.49
CA SER A 135 2.59 4.45 -13.74
C SER A 135 1.56 4.60 -12.62
N HIS A 136 1.39 5.79 -12.04
CA HIS A 136 0.37 6.02 -11.01
C HIS A 136 -1.04 5.96 -11.58
N GLU A 137 -1.26 6.54 -12.77
CA GLU A 137 -2.53 6.47 -13.49
C GLU A 137 -2.85 5.04 -13.92
N TRP A 138 -1.86 4.27 -14.40
CA TRP A 138 -2.04 2.86 -14.71
C TRP A 138 -2.40 2.01 -13.49
N VAL A 139 -1.70 2.21 -12.37
CA VAL A 139 -2.04 1.51 -11.13
C VAL A 139 -3.44 1.89 -10.64
N HIS A 140 -3.82 3.16 -10.77
CA HIS A 140 -5.17 3.62 -10.42
C HIS A 140 -6.24 3.01 -11.34
N PHE A 141 -5.99 2.93 -12.64
CA PHE A 141 -6.85 2.26 -13.61
C PHE A 141 -7.07 0.81 -13.21
N LEU A 142 -6.00 0.05 -13.01
CA LEU A 142 -6.04 -1.37 -12.65
C LEU A 142 -6.73 -1.60 -11.30
N GLN A 143 -6.45 -0.79 -10.29
CA GLN A 143 -7.06 -0.94 -8.96
C GLN A 143 -8.57 -0.67 -8.94
N GLY A 144 -9.07 0.12 -9.90
CA GLY A 144 -10.50 0.40 -10.02
C GLY A 144 -11.27 -0.54 -10.94
N LEU A 145 -10.61 -1.53 -11.55
CA LEU A 145 -11.30 -2.56 -12.35
C LEU A 145 -12.17 -3.47 -11.44
N PRO A 146 -13.28 -4.02 -11.98
CA PRO A 146 -14.06 -5.03 -11.28
C PRO A 146 -13.20 -6.21 -10.81
N ALA A 147 -13.55 -6.80 -9.67
CA ALA A 147 -12.79 -7.91 -9.08
C ALA A 147 -12.75 -9.17 -9.95
N LEU A 148 -13.74 -9.34 -10.82
CA LEU A 148 -13.80 -10.44 -11.79
C LEU A 148 -13.97 -9.87 -13.19
N LEU A 149 -13.03 -10.20 -14.06
CA LEU A 149 -13.05 -9.89 -15.49
C LEU A 149 -13.17 -11.18 -16.28
N SER A 150 -13.87 -11.15 -17.41
CA SER A 150 -13.91 -12.29 -18.32
C SER A 150 -12.56 -12.53 -18.99
N SER A 151 -12.30 -13.75 -19.45
CA SER A 151 -11.08 -14.06 -20.21
C SER A 151 -10.91 -13.19 -21.46
N VAL A 152 -12.02 -12.79 -22.09
CA VAL A 152 -12.03 -11.88 -23.25
C VAL A 152 -11.55 -10.49 -22.85
N GLN A 153 -12.11 -9.91 -21.77
CA GLN A 153 -11.69 -8.59 -21.28
C GLN A 153 -10.23 -8.58 -20.82
N LEU A 154 -9.77 -9.64 -20.16
CA LEU A 154 -8.37 -9.76 -19.75
C LEU A 154 -7.43 -9.81 -20.96
N ALA A 155 -7.78 -10.61 -21.97
CA ALA A 155 -7.00 -10.71 -23.19
C ALA A 155 -6.98 -9.38 -23.98
N GLU A 156 -8.11 -8.69 -24.05
CA GLU A 156 -8.23 -7.39 -24.70
C GLU A 156 -7.32 -6.34 -24.02
N LEU A 157 -7.40 -6.22 -22.69
CA LEU A 157 -6.57 -5.28 -21.92
C LEU A 157 -5.07 -5.59 -22.06
N ASP A 158 -4.70 -6.86 -21.99
CA ASP A 158 -3.29 -7.27 -22.11
C ASP A 158 -2.77 -7.09 -23.53
N ALA A 159 -3.59 -7.32 -24.55
CA ALA A 159 -3.24 -7.05 -25.94
C ALA A 159 -3.07 -5.55 -26.22
N ALA A 160 -3.93 -4.71 -25.64
CA ALA A 160 -3.86 -3.26 -25.83
C ALA A 160 -2.69 -2.61 -25.08
N PHE A 161 -2.40 -3.07 -23.86
CA PHE A 161 -1.49 -2.35 -22.94
C PHE A 161 -0.26 -3.14 -22.48
N GLY A 162 -0.18 -4.44 -22.77
CA GLY A 162 1.00 -5.27 -22.48
C GLY A 162 1.30 -5.44 -20.99
N PHE A 163 0.27 -5.50 -20.12
CA PHE A 163 0.45 -5.53 -18.67
C PHE A 163 1.26 -6.73 -18.19
N THR A 164 1.06 -7.92 -18.76
CA THR A 164 1.73 -9.16 -18.36
C THR A 164 3.25 -9.07 -18.48
N HIS A 165 3.75 -8.28 -19.43
CA HIS A 165 5.18 -8.10 -19.71
C HIS A 165 5.71 -6.74 -19.27
N SER A 166 4.96 -6.01 -18.44
CA SER A 166 5.38 -4.70 -17.95
C SER A 166 6.69 -4.78 -17.15
N GLY A 167 7.62 -3.86 -17.40
CA GLY A 167 8.83 -3.70 -16.59
C GLY A 167 8.58 -3.04 -15.22
N ASN A 168 7.35 -2.58 -14.95
CA ASN A 168 7.02 -1.90 -13.71
C ASN A 168 6.35 -2.87 -12.71
N ASN A 169 7.03 -3.13 -11.59
CA ASN A 169 6.55 -4.02 -10.55
C ASN A 169 5.22 -3.60 -9.91
N GLU A 170 4.89 -2.30 -9.85
CA GLU A 170 3.61 -1.82 -9.33
C GLU A 170 2.46 -2.12 -10.29
N ILE A 171 2.71 -2.05 -11.60
CA ILE A 171 1.72 -2.42 -12.64
C ILE A 171 1.49 -3.93 -12.60
N LEU A 172 2.56 -4.74 -12.60
CA LEU A 172 2.47 -6.19 -12.48
C LEU A 172 1.69 -6.63 -11.23
N ALA A 173 2.02 -6.03 -10.07
CA ALA A 173 1.35 -6.34 -8.81
C ALA A 173 -0.12 -5.92 -8.79
N ALA A 174 -0.51 -4.90 -9.55
CA ALA A 174 -1.91 -4.49 -9.71
C ALA A 174 -2.66 -5.35 -10.75
N TRP A 175 -1.97 -5.84 -11.77
CA TRP A 175 -2.54 -6.63 -12.87
C TRP A 175 -2.78 -8.10 -12.50
N PHE A 176 -1.77 -8.77 -11.94
CA PHE A 176 -1.84 -10.22 -11.69
C PHE A 176 -3.03 -10.67 -10.84
N PRO A 177 -3.49 -9.95 -9.80
CA PRO A 177 -4.69 -10.35 -9.06
C PRO A 177 -5.94 -10.50 -9.96
N HIS A 178 -6.12 -9.60 -10.93
CA HIS A 178 -7.24 -9.65 -11.88
C HIS A 178 -7.13 -10.85 -12.82
N ALA A 179 -5.92 -11.08 -13.36
CA ALA A 179 -5.68 -12.21 -14.24
C ALA A 179 -5.81 -13.56 -13.51
N LEU A 180 -5.42 -13.64 -12.24
CA LEU A 180 -5.62 -14.81 -11.39
C LEU A 180 -7.10 -15.04 -11.07
N ALA A 181 -7.86 -13.99 -10.77
CA ALA A 181 -9.30 -14.08 -10.51
C ALA A 181 -10.07 -14.59 -11.74
N GLY A 182 -9.69 -14.14 -12.95
CA GLY A 182 -10.24 -14.64 -14.22
C GLY A 182 -9.62 -15.94 -14.73
N ASN A 183 -8.76 -16.60 -13.93
CA ASN A 183 -8.07 -17.85 -14.27
C ASN A 183 -7.35 -17.80 -15.64
N SER A 184 -6.74 -16.66 -15.98
CA SER A 184 -6.03 -16.52 -17.25
C SER A 184 -4.72 -17.31 -17.24
N PRO A 185 -4.52 -18.29 -18.15
CA PRO A 185 -3.28 -19.05 -18.20
C PRO A 185 -2.10 -18.21 -18.71
N SER A 186 -2.35 -17.16 -19.49
CA SER A 186 -1.32 -16.34 -20.15
C SER A 186 -0.38 -15.64 -19.18
N VAL A 187 -0.82 -15.39 -17.94
CA VAL A 187 0.00 -14.69 -16.93
C VAL A 187 0.84 -15.63 -16.07
N THR A 188 0.68 -16.95 -16.22
CA THR A 188 1.28 -17.91 -15.30
C THR A 188 2.80 -17.81 -15.28
N GLU A 189 3.45 -17.86 -16.45
CA GLU A 189 4.91 -17.76 -16.54
C GLU A 189 5.44 -16.42 -16.01
N ALA A 190 4.80 -15.32 -16.40
CA ALA A 190 5.18 -13.97 -15.97
C ALA A 190 5.05 -13.81 -14.44
N LEU A 191 3.99 -14.36 -13.85
CA LEU A 191 3.76 -14.36 -12.41
C LEU A 191 4.82 -15.18 -11.67
N GLU A 192 5.14 -16.39 -12.15
CA GLU A 192 6.15 -17.26 -11.52
C GLU A 192 7.54 -16.59 -11.56
N LYS A 193 7.91 -16.01 -12.70
CA LYS A 193 9.14 -15.23 -12.84
C LYS A 193 9.15 -14.01 -11.91
N PHE A 194 8.03 -13.31 -11.78
CA PHE A 194 7.92 -12.18 -10.86
C PHE A 194 8.11 -12.59 -9.40
N LEU A 195 7.42 -13.65 -8.96
CA LEU A 195 7.49 -14.14 -7.58
C LEU A 195 8.88 -14.70 -7.24
N THR A 196 9.57 -15.35 -8.19
CA THR A 196 10.93 -15.86 -7.95
C THR A 196 12.00 -14.77 -7.92
N HIS A 197 11.75 -13.61 -8.54
CA HIS A 197 12.69 -12.49 -8.61
C HIS A 197 12.48 -11.43 -7.52
N VAL A 198 11.23 -11.19 -7.10
CA VAL A 198 10.88 -10.09 -6.19
C VAL A 198 10.69 -10.57 -4.75
N GLY A 199 11.45 -10.02 -3.79
CA GLY A 199 11.36 -10.40 -2.37
C GLY A 199 10.47 -9.51 -1.48
N ARG A 200 9.84 -8.46 -2.02
CA ARG A 200 9.15 -7.43 -1.20
C ARG A 200 7.76 -7.90 -0.79
N ARG A 201 7.53 -8.05 0.53
CA ARG A 201 6.22 -8.43 1.12
C ARG A 201 5.02 -7.65 0.58
N LYS A 202 5.19 -6.37 0.24
CA LYS A 202 4.15 -5.52 -0.37
C LYS A 202 3.53 -6.17 -1.62
N PHE A 203 4.33 -6.85 -2.44
CA PHE A 203 3.87 -7.53 -3.65
C PHE A 203 3.56 -8.99 -3.39
N LEU A 204 4.40 -9.68 -2.61
CA LEU A 204 4.26 -11.10 -2.36
C LEU A 204 2.94 -11.46 -1.67
N VAL A 205 2.61 -10.76 -0.58
CA VAL A 205 1.45 -11.15 0.24
C VAL A 205 0.13 -11.06 -0.53
N PRO A 206 -0.19 -9.95 -1.25
CA PRO A 206 -1.41 -9.91 -2.06
C PRO A 206 -1.44 -10.96 -3.18
N LEU A 207 -0.31 -11.20 -3.85
CA LEU A 207 -0.25 -12.16 -4.96
C LEU A 207 -0.39 -13.61 -4.50
N TYR A 208 0.25 -14.00 -3.40
CA TYR A 208 0.03 -15.33 -2.81
C TYR A 208 -1.41 -15.49 -2.31
N LYS A 209 -2.03 -14.45 -1.75
CA LYS A 209 -3.45 -14.49 -1.39
C LYS A 209 -4.35 -14.69 -2.61
N ALA A 210 -4.09 -13.96 -3.70
CA ALA A 210 -4.82 -14.11 -4.96
C ALA A 210 -4.63 -15.52 -5.56
N LEU A 211 -3.39 -16.05 -5.53
CA LEU A 211 -3.09 -17.42 -5.94
C LEU A 211 -3.88 -18.43 -5.11
N LEU A 212 -3.91 -18.30 -3.78
CA LEU A 212 -4.64 -19.21 -2.90
C LEU A 212 -6.15 -19.17 -3.11
N ALA A 213 -6.70 -18.04 -3.57
CA ALA A 213 -8.12 -17.90 -3.88
C ALA A 213 -8.50 -18.51 -5.24
N ALA A 214 -7.53 -18.72 -6.14
CA ALA A 214 -7.79 -19.30 -7.46
C ALA A 214 -8.03 -20.82 -7.41
N PRO A 215 -8.72 -21.40 -8.42
CA PRO A 215 -8.87 -22.85 -8.55
C PRO A 215 -7.52 -23.57 -8.59
N ASN A 216 -7.36 -24.66 -7.82
CA ASN A 216 -6.08 -25.37 -7.62
C ASN A 216 -4.93 -24.48 -7.13
N GLY A 217 -5.27 -23.31 -6.56
CA GLY A 217 -4.35 -22.26 -6.16
C GLY A 217 -3.33 -22.68 -5.11
N ARG A 218 -3.73 -23.54 -4.16
CA ARG A 218 -2.83 -24.03 -3.09
C ARG A 218 -1.63 -24.78 -3.63
N HIS A 219 -1.83 -25.71 -4.57
CA HIS A 219 -0.73 -26.49 -5.15
C HIS A 219 0.24 -25.58 -5.92
N ARG A 220 -0.30 -24.66 -6.73
CA ARG A 220 0.50 -23.67 -7.49
C ARG A 220 1.28 -22.76 -6.54
N ALA A 221 0.63 -22.20 -5.53
CA ALA A 221 1.27 -21.35 -4.54
C ALA A 221 2.43 -22.06 -3.84
N GLN A 222 2.24 -23.33 -3.45
CA GLN A 222 3.29 -24.14 -2.82
C GLN A 222 4.46 -24.42 -3.75
N ALA A 223 4.20 -24.78 -5.02
CA ALA A 223 5.24 -25.04 -6.01
C ALA A 223 6.11 -23.79 -6.25
N VAL A 224 5.48 -22.64 -6.50
CA VAL A 224 6.20 -21.37 -6.72
C VAL A 224 6.92 -20.93 -5.45
N TYR A 225 6.28 -21.08 -4.28
CA TYR A 225 6.91 -20.75 -3.01
C TYR A 225 8.14 -21.61 -2.72
N ALA A 226 8.11 -22.92 -3.00
CA ALA A 226 9.27 -23.79 -2.82
C ALA A 226 10.49 -23.30 -3.60
N GLN A 227 10.28 -22.82 -4.84
CA GLN A 227 11.34 -22.28 -5.69
C GLN A 227 11.82 -20.89 -5.23
N ALA A 228 10.90 -20.00 -4.86
CA ALA A 228 11.22 -18.61 -4.53
C ALA A 228 11.73 -18.43 -3.08
N ARG A 229 11.34 -19.33 -2.17
CA ARG A 229 11.61 -19.22 -0.72
C ARG A 229 13.09 -19.03 -0.36
N PRO A 230 14.08 -19.72 -0.97
CA PRO A 230 15.49 -19.51 -0.67
C PRO A 230 15.96 -18.06 -0.89
N ASN A 231 15.36 -17.36 -1.86
CA ASN A 231 15.70 -15.97 -2.21
C ASN A 231 15.00 -14.94 -1.31
N TYR A 232 14.00 -15.36 -0.51
CA TYR A 232 13.24 -14.44 0.33
C TYR A 232 13.94 -14.15 1.66
N HIS A 233 13.93 -12.87 2.04
CA HIS A 233 14.35 -12.44 3.37
C HIS A 233 13.55 -13.16 4.48
N SER A 234 14.16 -13.40 5.64
CA SER A 234 13.55 -14.14 6.77
C SER A 234 12.18 -13.61 7.17
N VAL A 235 11.99 -12.29 7.18
CA VAL A 235 10.71 -11.63 7.47
C VAL A 235 9.63 -11.97 6.42
N ALA A 236 9.99 -12.07 5.15
CA ALA A 236 9.05 -12.48 4.10
C ALA A 236 8.72 -13.97 4.20
N ARG A 237 9.73 -14.81 4.47
CA ARG A 237 9.55 -16.25 4.73
C ARG A 237 8.61 -16.50 5.89
N GLY A 238 8.79 -15.84 7.03
CA GLY A 238 7.88 -16.01 8.18
C GLY A 238 6.42 -15.73 7.83
N THR A 239 6.15 -14.61 7.14
CA THR A 239 4.78 -14.28 6.68
C THR A 239 4.22 -15.29 5.67
N LEU A 240 5.05 -15.79 4.76
CA LEU A 240 4.60 -16.72 3.71
C LEU A 240 4.51 -18.18 4.19
N ASP A 241 5.34 -18.58 5.16
CA ASP A 241 5.24 -19.87 5.84
C ASP A 241 3.90 -19.98 6.58
N GLU A 242 3.43 -18.90 7.22
CA GLU A 242 2.10 -18.83 7.82
C GLU A 242 0.96 -18.85 6.78
N LEU A 243 1.17 -18.20 5.63
CA LEU A 243 0.14 -18.04 4.61
C LEU A 243 -0.04 -19.27 3.71
N VAL A 244 1.07 -19.87 3.25
CA VAL A 244 1.12 -20.94 2.23
C VAL A 244 1.47 -22.30 2.85
N GLY A 245 2.11 -22.29 4.03
CA GLY A 245 2.75 -23.45 4.63
C GLY A 245 4.20 -23.60 4.17
N PRO A 246 5.12 -24.08 5.04
CA PRO A 246 6.48 -24.37 4.62
C PRO A 246 6.49 -25.51 3.58
N PRO A 247 7.36 -25.43 2.55
CA PRO A 247 7.58 -26.55 1.65
C PRO A 247 8.08 -27.75 2.47
N ARG A 248 7.53 -28.93 2.19
CA ARG A 248 7.93 -30.19 2.83
C ARG A 248 9.24 -30.71 2.27
#